data_AF-A0AAV3T6Z7-F1
#
_entry.id   AF-A0AAV3T6Z7-F1
#
_cell.length_a   1.000
_cell.length_b   1.000
_cell.length_c   1.000
_cell.angle_alpha   90.00
_cell.angle_beta   90.00
_cell.angle_gamma   90.00
#
_symmetry.space_group_name_H-M   'P 1'
#
loop_
_entity.id
_entity.type
_entity.pdbx_description
1 polymer ?
#
loop_
_entity_poly.entity_id
_entity_poly.type
_entity_poly.pdbx_seq_one_letter_code
_entity_poly.pdbx_strand_id
1 'polypeptide(L)'
;MGDTVLQIDGDRSRTEVASTLRALAEQLDRGEEVRLVGDGETIGVRPADELAFELEVEQGSNGDREIEVEIELEWTEPSESPSDAEAASDAEVASEAADELSDAEASPAAPEETDVDKAVPDDAGTIASLARFEVYRDRADEWRWRLVHRNGNIIAASGEGYTTRQNAEKGMRSVMRNAPGASILRGE
;
A
#
# COMPACT_ATOMS: atom_id res chain seq x y z
N MET A 1 -14.30 9.65 4.03
CA MET A 1 -13.27 10.44 4.74
C MET A 1 -12.83 9.55 5.88
N GLY A 2 -11.62 8.99 5.81
CA GLY A 2 -11.04 8.27 6.94
C GLY A 2 -10.43 9.30 7.89
N ASP A 3 -10.65 9.13 9.19
CA ASP A 3 -10.00 9.97 10.20
C ASP A 3 -8.56 9.48 10.43
N THR A 4 -7.58 10.39 10.46
CA THR A 4 -6.21 10.05 10.85
C THR A 4 -6.21 9.67 12.33
N VAL A 5 -5.97 8.39 12.62
CA VAL A 5 -5.99 7.86 13.98
C VAL A 5 -4.64 8.00 14.70
N LEU A 6 -3.53 8.04 13.97
CA LEU A 6 -2.19 8.21 14.53
C LEU A 6 -1.30 9.00 13.58
N GLN A 7 -0.54 9.95 14.11
CA GLN A 7 0.53 10.64 13.40
C GLN A 7 1.82 10.50 14.21
N ILE A 8 2.96 10.35 13.51
CA ILE A 8 4.29 10.33 14.11
C ILE A 8 5.09 11.44 13.44
N ASP A 9 5.18 12.61 14.07
CA ASP A 9 6.01 13.73 13.61
C ASP A 9 7.16 14.04 14.58
N GLY A 10 8.14 14.82 14.11
CA GLY A 10 9.27 15.30 14.91
C GLY A 10 10.65 14.81 14.45
N ASP A 11 11.67 15.58 14.83
CA ASP A 11 13.07 15.27 14.54
C ASP A 11 13.52 14.03 15.31
N ARG A 12 14.00 13.01 14.60
CA ARG A 12 14.56 11.79 15.19
C ARG A 12 15.93 11.52 14.63
N SER A 13 16.81 10.94 15.44
CA SER A 13 18.10 10.48 14.91
C SER A 13 17.89 9.31 13.94
N ARG A 14 18.83 9.15 12.99
CA ARG A 14 18.85 8.01 12.07
C ARG A 14 18.76 6.65 12.77
N THR A 15 19.36 6.53 13.95
CA THR A 15 19.35 5.29 14.74
C THR A 15 17.98 5.01 15.36
N GLU A 16 17.28 6.04 15.83
CA GLU A 16 15.92 5.92 16.36
C GLU A 16 14.95 5.52 15.27
N VAL A 17 14.99 6.18 14.10
CA VAL A 17 14.17 5.80 12.94
C VAL A 17 14.42 4.35 12.53
N ALA A 18 15.69 3.95 12.42
CA ALA A 18 16.04 2.57 12.07
C ALA A 18 15.56 1.55 13.13
N SER A 19 15.54 1.93 14.40
CA SER A 19 15.03 1.06 15.47
C SER A 19 13.53 0.88 15.36
N THR A 20 12.79 1.95 15.10
CA THR A 20 11.33 1.90 14.85
C THR A 20 11.00 1.04 13.64
N LEU A 21 11.71 1.23 12.52
CA LEU A 21 11.46 0.45 11.30
C LEU A 21 11.76 -1.04 11.49
N ARG A 22 12.82 -1.39 12.23
CA ARG A 22 13.11 -2.80 12.58
C ARG A 22 12.01 -3.39 13.47
N ALA A 23 11.58 -2.65 14.49
CA ALA A 23 10.50 -3.11 15.36
C ALA A 23 9.19 -3.29 14.59
N LEU A 24 8.89 -2.42 13.62
CA LEU A 24 7.74 -2.59 12.73
C LEU A 24 7.88 -3.85 11.86
N ALA A 25 9.04 -4.03 11.20
CA ALA A 25 9.30 -5.20 10.38
C ALA A 25 9.17 -6.52 11.17
N GLU A 26 9.75 -6.58 12.36
CA GLU A 26 9.62 -7.75 13.23
C GLU A 26 8.17 -8.01 13.68
N GLN A 27 7.35 -6.97 13.85
CA GLN A 27 5.93 -7.15 14.18
C GLN A 27 5.13 -7.67 12.98
N LEU A 28 5.42 -7.17 11.77
CA LEU A 28 4.83 -7.66 10.53
C LEU A 28 5.20 -9.14 10.29
N ASP A 29 6.47 -9.52 10.46
CA ASP A 29 6.95 -10.89 10.26
C ASP A 29 6.31 -11.90 11.21
N ARG A 30 5.85 -11.47 12.39
CA ARG A 30 5.13 -12.36 13.33
C ARG A 30 3.71 -12.69 12.84
N GLY A 31 3.15 -11.90 11.92
CA GLY A 31 1.76 -12.06 11.47
C GLY A 31 0.71 -11.78 12.56
N GLU A 32 1.11 -11.06 13.62
CA GLU A 32 0.26 -10.73 14.76
C GLU A 32 -0.13 -9.24 14.73
N GLU A 33 -0.79 -8.78 15.79
CA GLU A 33 -1.10 -7.36 15.99
C GLU A 33 0.17 -6.49 16.05
N VAL A 34 0.25 -5.53 15.13
CA VAL A 34 1.27 -4.48 15.10
C VAL A 34 0.84 -3.36 16.02
N ARG A 35 1.74 -2.93 16.91
CA ARG A 35 1.53 -1.78 17.79
C ARG A 35 2.31 -0.58 17.27
N LEU A 36 1.57 0.49 16.96
CA LEU A 36 2.11 1.76 16.52
C LEU A 36 2.00 2.77 17.68
N VAL A 37 3.10 3.46 17.98
CA VAL A 37 3.19 4.42 19.08
C VAL A 37 3.45 5.82 18.52
N GLY A 38 2.51 6.73 18.75
CA GLY A 38 2.61 8.16 18.41
C GLY A 38 2.76 9.03 19.66
N ASP A 39 2.30 10.28 19.61
CA ASP A 39 2.32 11.29 20.68
C ASP A 39 1.53 10.90 21.95
N GLY A 40 1.98 9.84 22.63
CA GLY A 40 1.37 9.31 23.85
C GLY A 40 0.24 8.30 23.62
N GLU A 41 -0.12 8.02 22.36
CA GLU A 41 -1.13 7.04 22.00
C GLU A 41 -0.51 5.78 21.39
N THR A 42 -1.12 4.63 21.67
CA THR A 42 -0.71 3.34 21.09
C THR A 42 -1.93 2.72 20.44
N ILE A 43 -1.83 2.43 19.14
CA ILE A 43 -2.87 1.76 18.36
C ILE A 43 -2.38 0.38 17.95
N GLY A 44 -3.21 -0.63 18.18
CA GLY A 44 -3.02 -1.98 17.65
C GLY A 44 -3.76 -2.11 16.33
N VAL A 45 -3.05 -2.55 15.28
CA VAL A 45 -3.62 -2.89 13.98
C VAL A 45 -3.27 -4.32 13.62
N ARG A 46 -4.13 -5.02 12.89
CA ARG A 46 -3.85 -6.36 12.36
C ARG A 46 -3.76 -6.29 10.84
N PRO A 47 -2.54 -6.15 10.30
CA PRO A 47 -2.34 -6.23 8.86
C PRO A 47 -2.75 -7.60 8.32
N ALA A 48 -3.28 -7.64 7.10
CA ALA A 48 -3.57 -8.91 6.41
C ALA A 48 -2.28 -9.60 5.97
N ASP A 49 -2.35 -10.91 5.65
CA ASP A 49 -1.22 -11.69 5.12
C ASP A 49 -0.71 -11.12 3.78
N GLU A 50 -1.58 -10.43 3.02
CA GLU A 50 -1.24 -9.72 1.79
C GLU A 50 -1.44 -8.21 1.97
N LEU A 51 -0.37 -7.44 1.73
CA LEU A 51 -0.35 -5.98 1.86
C LEU A 51 0.00 -5.35 0.50
N ALA A 52 -0.71 -4.28 0.14
CA ALA A 52 -0.24 -3.37 -0.89
C ALA A 52 0.82 -2.45 -0.27
N PHE A 53 2.01 -2.42 -0.86
CA PHE A 53 3.16 -1.63 -0.39
C PHE A 53 3.57 -0.60 -1.45
N GLU A 54 3.72 0.66 -1.03
CA GLU A 54 4.27 1.74 -1.86
C GLU A 54 5.46 2.40 -1.12
N LEU A 55 6.58 2.54 -1.83
CA LEU A 55 7.76 3.28 -1.37
C LEU A 55 8.04 4.40 -2.36
N GLU A 56 7.89 5.64 -1.92
CA GLU A 56 8.22 6.81 -2.73
C GLU A 56 9.43 7.54 -2.13
N VAL A 57 10.30 8.04 -3.02
CA VAL A 57 11.45 8.86 -2.64
C VAL A 57 11.41 10.13 -3.47
N GLU A 58 11.27 11.28 -2.80
CA GLU A 58 11.29 12.59 -3.42
C GLU A 58 12.62 13.29 -3.13
N GLN A 59 13.15 13.97 -4.14
CA GLN A 59 14.35 14.79 -4.03
C GLN A 59 14.03 16.22 -4.46
N GLY A 60 14.28 17.18 -3.56
CA GLY A 60 14.16 18.60 -3.82
C GLY A 60 14.96 19.03 -5.06
N SER A 61 14.29 19.70 -5.99
CA SER A 61 14.87 20.04 -7.30
C SER A 61 15.65 21.36 -7.32
N ASN A 62 15.71 22.12 -6.22
CA ASN A 62 16.18 23.52 -6.29
C ASN A 62 16.94 23.99 -5.03
N GLY A 63 18.23 23.65 -4.91
CA GLY A 63 19.15 24.22 -3.91
C GLY A 63 18.99 23.72 -2.47
N ASP A 64 17.75 23.48 -2.04
CA ASP A 64 17.40 22.80 -0.81
C ASP A 64 17.36 21.29 -1.11
N ARG A 65 18.38 20.56 -0.66
CA ARG A 65 18.53 19.11 -0.89
C ARG A 65 17.70 18.34 0.13
N GLU A 66 16.40 18.59 0.15
CA GLU A 66 15.48 17.81 0.98
C GLU A 66 15.23 16.48 0.28
N ILE A 67 15.42 15.39 1.02
CA ILE A 67 15.07 14.04 0.58
C ILE A 67 13.92 13.61 1.48
N GLU A 68 12.80 13.26 0.87
CA GLU A 68 11.63 12.73 1.55
C GLU A 68 11.44 11.28 1.13
N VAL A 69 11.14 10.41 2.09
CA VAL A 69 10.85 9.01 1.84
C VAL A 69 9.51 8.72 2.50
N GLU A 70 8.54 8.30 1.70
CA GLU A 70 7.21 7.90 2.16
C GLU A 70 7.06 6.38 2.03
N ILE A 71 6.49 5.76 3.06
CA ILE A 71 6.18 4.33 3.09
C ILE A 71 4.69 4.20 3.39
N GLU A 72 3.97 3.54 2.51
CA GLU A 72 2.54 3.27 2.66
C GLU A 72 2.28 1.76 2.64
N LEU A 73 1.41 1.32 3.55
CA LEU A 73 0.90 -0.05 3.64
C LEU A 73 -0.63 0.02 3.65
N GLU A 74 -1.27 -0.63 2.69
CA GLU A 74 -2.73 -0.65 2.54
C GLU A 74 -3.23 -2.10 2.51
N TRP A 75 -4.30 -2.38 3.26
CA TRP A 75 -5.00 -3.66 3.25
C TRP A 75 -6.49 -3.47 3.52
N THR A 76 -7.29 -4.47 3.15
CA THR A 76 -8.73 -4.51 3.44
C THR A 76 -8.97 -5.48 4.59
N GLU A 77 -9.68 -5.05 5.63
CA GLU A 77 -10.14 -5.96 6.68
C GLU A 77 -11.27 -6.84 6.14
N PRO A 78 -11.20 -8.17 6.32
CA PRO A 78 -12.29 -9.03 5.92
C PRO A 78 -13.54 -8.66 6.74
N SER A 79 -14.66 -8.41 6.07
CA SER A 79 -15.91 -8.11 6.75
C SER A 79 -16.32 -9.33 7.59
N GLU A 80 -16.27 -9.20 8.92
CA GLU A 80 -16.72 -10.25 9.83
C GLU A 80 -18.22 -10.49 9.61
N SER A 81 -18.57 -11.58 8.91
CA SER A 81 -19.93 -12.13 8.93
C SER A 81 -19.95 -13.26 9.96
N PRO A 82 -20.70 -13.15 11.08
CA PRO A 82 -20.75 -14.23 12.06
C PRO A 82 -21.80 -15.30 11.65
N SER A 83 -21.35 -16.47 11.21
CA SER A 83 -22.07 -17.76 11.23
C SER A 83 -21.13 -18.84 10.70
N ASP A 84 -20.81 -19.97 11.33
CA ASP A 84 -21.32 -20.70 12.49
C ASP A 84 -20.09 -21.44 13.06
N ALA A 85 -19.69 -21.15 14.31
CA ALA A 85 -18.69 -21.96 15.01
C ALA A 85 -19.43 -23.06 15.78
N GLU A 86 -19.74 -24.15 15.09
CA GLU A 86 -20.14 -25.41 15.74
C GLU A 86 -18.89 -26.15 16.23
N ALA A 87 -19.00 -26.59 17.48
CA ALA A 87 -17.96 -27.13 18.32
C ALA A 87 -17.38 -28.47 17.83
N ALA A 88 -16.09 -28.66 18.07
CA ALA A 88 -15.55 -29.94 18.53
C ALA A 88 -14.23 -29.72 19.27
N SER A 89 -14.33 -29.61 20.60
CA SER A 89 -13.27 -30.03 21.52
C SER A 89 -13.10 -31.56 21.42
N ASP A 90 -11.88 -32.07 21.28
CA ASP A 90 -11.20 -32.94 22.27
C ASP A 90 -9.88 -33.57 21.72
N ALA A 91 -8.91 -33.75 22.64
CA ALA A 91 -7.76 -34.67 22.67
C ALA A 91 -6.35 -34.27 22.13
N GLU A 92 -5.50 -33.72 23.02
CA GLU A 92 -4.23 -34.28 23.60
C GLU A 92 -3.42 -35.38 22.82
N VAL A 93 -2.07 -35.52 22.78
CA VAL A 93 -0.85 -35.03 23.49
C VAL A 93 0.44 -35.33 22.66
N ALA A 94 1.53 -34.59 22.95
CA ALA A 94 2.97 -34.99 23.08
C ALA A 94 3.86 -35.33 21.85
N SER A 95 4.87 -34.48 21.62
CA SER A 95 6.35 -34.71 21.74
C SER A 95 6.98 -35.22 20.42
N GLU A 96 8.20 -34.89 19.99
CA GLU A 96 9.44 -34.49 20.62
C GLU A 96 10.38 -33.86 19.56
N ALA A 97 11.46 -33.22 20.01
CA ALA A 97 12.46 -32.52 19.22
C ALA A 97 13.46 -33.44 18.48
N ALA A 98 14.06 -32.91 17.41
CA ALA A 98 15.52 -32.72 17.22
C ALA A 98 15.97 -32.96 15.76
N ASP A 99 16.94 -32.13 15.34
CA ASP A 99 18.03 -32.46 14.38
C ASP A 99 17.62 -32.66 12.89
N GLU A 100 18.22 -32.06 11.86
CA GLU A 100 19.64 -31.75 11.61
C GLU A 100 19.84 -30.59 10.61
N LEU A 101 20.98 -29.92 10.75
CA LEU A 101 21.60 -28.98 9.80
C LEU A 101 22.26 -29.74 8.64
N SER A 102 22.23 -29.20 7.42
CA SER A 102 23.17 -29.58 6.35
C SER A 102 23.51 -28.39 5.45
N ASP A 103 24.73 -27.88 5.66
CA ASP A 103 25.72 -27.29 4.75
C ASP A 103 25.32 -26.53 3.45
N ALA A 104 25.71 -25.25 3.42
CA ALA A 104 26.73 -24.60 2.56
C ALA A 104 26.96 -25.16 1.12
N GLU A 105 27.13 -24.37 0.05
CA GLU A 105 28.04 -23.24 -0.14
C GLU A 105 27.76 -22.52 -1.50
N ALA A 106 28.28 -21.28 -1.58
CA ALA A 106 28.86 -20.61 -2.76
C ALA A 106 27.98 -20.07 -3.92
N SER A 107 27.85 -18.73 -3.89
CA SER A 107 27.83 -17.80 -5.05
C SER A 107 29.11 -17.97 -5.90
N PRO A 108 29.13 -17.80 -7.25
CA PRO A 108 29.09 -16.44 -7.83
C PRO A 108 28.46 -16.25 -9.23
N ALA A 109 28.25 -14.97 -9.54
CA ALA A 109 28.29 -14.31 -10.85
C ALA A 109 27.01 -14.28 -11.73
N ALA A 110 26.37 -13.10 -11.72
CA ALA A 110 25.80 -12.45 -12.91
C ALA A 110 26.95 -11.98 -13.85
N PRO A 111 26.71 -11.48 -15.09
CA PRO A 111 25.42 -11.19 -15.72
C PRO A 111 25.29 -11.69 -17.17
N GLU A 112 24.06 -11.93 -17.65
CA GLU A 112 23.74 -11.68 -19.05
C GLU A 112 22.32 -11.13 -19.18
N GLU A 113 22.25 -9.95 -19.80
CA GLU A 113 21.04 -9.24 -20.17
C GLU A 113 20.27 -10.05 -21.22
N THR A 114 19.00 -10.33 -20.95
CA THR A 114 18.06 -10.67 -22.01
C THR A 114 16.80 -9.83 -21.84
N ASP A 115 16.56 -9.02 -22.87
CA ASP A 115 15.33 -8.33 -23.18
C ASP A 115 14.21 -9.38 -23.28
N VAL A 116 13.28 -9.38 -22.31
CA VAL A 116 12.06 -10.18 -22.36
C VAL A 116 10.86 -9.29 -22.14
N ASP A 117 10.25 -8.98 -23.28
CA ASP A 117 8.85 -8.65 -23.50
C ASP A 117 7.93 -9.14 -22.37
N LYS A 118 7.14 -8.20 -21.83
CA LYS A 118 6.11 -8.42 -20.83
C LYS A 118 5.09 -9.46 -21.33
N ALA A 119 4.99 -10.57 -20.61
CA ALA A 119 3.79 -11.39 -20.61
C ALA A 119 3.40 -11.70 -19.15
N VAL A 120 2.45 -10.94 -18.62
CA VAL A 120 1.65 -11.34 -17.45
C VAL A 120 0.45 -12.12 -18.01
N PRO A 121 0.14 -13.32 -17.50
CA PRO A 121 -0.88 -14.18 -18.06
C PRO A 121 -2.30 -13.64 -17.87
N ASP A 122 -3.08 -13.75 -18.94
CA ASP A 122 -4.54 -13.67 -19.01
C ASP A 122 -5.22 -14.61 -18.01
N ASP A 123 -6.01 -14.07 -17.08
CA ASP A 123 -7.33 -14.63 -16.70
C ASP A 123 -8.12 -13.65 -15.80
N ALA A 124 -8.77 -12.67 -16.45
CA ALA A 124 -10.01 -12.00 -16.05
C ALA A 124 -10.27 -10.80 -16.99
N GLY A 125 -10.60 -11.07 -18.26
CA GLY A 125 -11.26 -10.12 -19.17
C GLY A 125 -10.75 -8.67 -19.12
N THR A 126 -9.49 -8.42 -19.49
CA THR A 126 -8.96 -7.07 -19.68
C THR A 126 -9.69 -6.37 -20.83
N ILE A 127 -10.80 -5.72 -20.53
CA ILE A 127 -11.33 -4.71 -21.43
C ILE A 127 -10.32 -3.56 -21.39
N ALA A 128 -9.52 -3.44 -22.46
CA ALA A 128 -8.64 -2.30 -22.64
C ALA A 128 -9.46 -1.01 -22.46
N SER A 129 -9.14 -0.24 -21.41
CA SER A 129 -9.88 0.97 -21.08
C SER A 129 -9.89 1.91 -22.28
N LEU A 130 -11.09 2.38 -22.66
CA LEU A 130 -11.27 3.38 -23.72
C LEU A 130 -11.07 4.81 -23.19
N ALA A 131 -10.64 4.97 -21.94
CA ALA A 131 -10.46 6.24 -21.26
C ALA A 131 -9.04 6.38 -20.72
N ARG A 132 -8.54 7.62 -20.69
CA ARG A 132 -7.23 7.98 -20.12
C ARG A 132 -7.41 8.97 -18.98
N PHE A 133 -6.58 8.84 -17.96
CA PHE A 133 -6.47 9.90 -16.97
C PHE A 133 -5.62 11.05 -17.51
N GLU A 134 -6.02 12.26 -17.16
CA GLU A 134 -5.29 13.50 -17.44
C GLU A 134 -5.14 14.26 -16.13
N VAL A 135 -3.90 14.53 -15.74
CA VAL A 135 -3.57 15.43 -14.63
C VAL A 135 -3.28 16.80 -15.22
N TYR A 136 -3.94 17.84 -14.70
CA TYR A 136 -3.85 19.19 -15.22
C TYR A 136 -3.93 20.22 -14.10
N ARG A 137 -3.44 21.43 -14.37
CA ARG A 137 -3.61 22.59 -13.49
C ARG A 137 -4.83 23.39 -13.94
N ASP A 138 -5.72 23.70 -13.01
CA ASP A 138 -6.95 24.44 -13.30
C ASP A 138 -6.74 25.97 -13.26
N ARG A 139 -7.85 26.73 -13.31
CA ARG A 139 -7.80 28.20 -13.28
C ARG A 139 -7.52 28.79 -11.90
N ALA A 140 -7.67 28.00 -10.84
CA ALA A 140 -7.38 28.38 -9.47
C ALA A 140 -5.93 28.01 -9.08
N ASP A 141 -5.09 27.64 -10.07
CA ASP A 141 -3.72 27.20 -9.88
C ASP A 141 -3.59 25.90 -9.06
N GLU A 142 -4.68 25.13 -8.94
CA GLU A 142 -4.74 23.83 -8.28
C GLU A 142 -4.54 22.68 -9.28
N TRP A 143 -3.89 21.61 -8.85
CA TRP A 143 -3.75 20.38 -9.61
C TRP A 143 -5.00 19.52 -9.47
N ARG A 144 -5.48 18.98 -10.58
CA ARG A 144 -6.67 18.12 -10.65
C ARG A 144 -6.41 16.97 -11.60
N TRP A 145 -7.17 15.91 -11.46
CA TRP A 145 -7.19 14.82 -12.43
C TRP A 145 -8.60 14.64 -13.01
N ARG A 146 -8.67 14.11 -14.23
CA ARG A 146 -9.93 13.70 -14.87
C ARG A 146 -9.73 12.46 -15.71
N LEU A 147 -10.76 11.63 -15.78
CA LEU A 147 -10.81 10.47 -16.67
C LEU A 147 -11.60 10.85 -17.92
N VAL A 148 -10.90 10.88 -19.05
CA VAL A 148 -11.47 11.30 -20.35
C VAL A 148 -11.64 10.06 -21.23
N HIS A 149 -12.88 9.77 -21.59
CA HIS A 149 -13.19 8.72 -22.56
C HIS A 149 -12.76 9.15 -23.96
N ARG A 150 -12.49 8.18 -24.85
CA ARG A 150 -12.03 8.44 -26.24
C ARG A 150 -12.94 9.35 -27.07
N ASN A 151 -14.22 9.47 -26.70
CA ASN A 151 -15.16 10.39 -27.35
C ASN A 151 -15.05 11.84 -26.85
N GLY A 152 -14.14 12.13 -25.92
CA GLY A 152 -13.91 13.45 -25.33
C GLY A 152 -14.72 13.73 -24.07
N ASN A 153 -15.62 12.83 -23.66
CA ASN A 153 -16.41 13.04 -22.45
C ASN A 153 -15.59 12.75 -21.19
N ILE A 154 -15.73 13.62 -20.20
CA ILE A 154 -15.22 13.39 -18.85
C ILE A 154 -16.19 12.45 -18.14
N ILE A 155 -15.70 11.30 -17.69
CA ILE A 155 -16.50 10.28 -16.99
C ILE A 155 -16.21 10.24 -15.49
N ALA A 156 -15.06 10.75 -15.06
CA ALA A 156 -14.73 10.99 -13.65
C ALA A 156 -13.80 12.20 -13.54
N ALA A 157 -13.82 12.88 -12.40
CA ALA A 157 -12.92 13.99 -12.09
C ALA A 157 -12.59 13.99 -10.59
N SER A 158 -11.46 14.58 -10.23
CA SER A 158 -11.14 14.83 -8.83
C SER A 158 -12.21 15.75 -8.22
N GLY A 159 -12.81 15.34 -7.10
CA GLY A 159 -13.78 16.16 -6.36
C GLY A 159 -13.15 17.42 -5.74
N GLU A 160 -11.83 17.37 -5.52
CA GLU A 160 -11.01 18.42 -4.90
C GLU A 160 -9.84 18.84 -5.80
N GLY A 161 -9.23 19.98 -5.44
CA GLY A 161 -7.99 20.48 -6.03
C GLY A 161 -6.82 20.20 -5.09
N TYR A 162 -5.67 19.84 -5.66
CA TYR A 162 -4.45 19.52 -4.94
C TYR A 162 -3.42 20.63 -5.10
N THR A 163 -2.57 20.82 -4.08
CA THR A 163 -1.51 21.83 -4.09
C THR A 163 -0.34 21.47 -5.00
N THR A 164 -0.08 20.17 -5.20
CA THR A 164 1.02 19.65 -6.02
C THR A 164 0.50 18.67 -7.08
N ARG A 165 1.24 18.54 -8.19
CA ARG A 165 0.91 17.59 -9.26
C ARG A 165 0.93 16.15 -8.76
N GLN A 166 1.89 15.83 -7.92
CA GLN A 166 2.07 14.49 -7.38
C GLN A 166 0.90 14.08 -6.49
N ASN A 167 0.37 14.98 -5.66
CA ASN A 167 -0.83 14.70 -4.86
C ASN A 167 -2.05 14.39 -5.74
N ALA A 168 -2.18 15.08 -6.88
CA ALA A 168 -3.21 14.73 -7.87
C ALA A 168 -2.96 13.37 -8.53
N GLU A 169 -1.70 13.00 -8.81
CA GLU A 169 -1.35 11.67 -9.31
C GLU A 169 -1.61 10.56 -8.27
N LYS A 170 -1.33 10.80 -6.99
CA LYS A 170 -1.66 9.90 -5.87
C LYS A 170 -3.17 9.66 -5.78
N GLY A 171 -3.96 10.73 -5.77
CA GLY A 171 -5.42 10.64 -5.76
C GLY A 171 -5.98 9.88 -6.97
N MET A 172 -5.39 10.07 -8.15
CA MET A 172 -5.71 9.30 -9.35
C MET A 172 -5.40 7.81 -9.19
N ARG A 173 -4.18 7.45 -8.71
CA ARG A 173 -3.78 6.04 -8.51
C ARG A 173 -4.68 5.34 -7.50
N SER A 174 -5.04 6.02 -6.40
CA SER A 174 -5.99 5.48 -5.42
C SER A 174 -7.33 5.10 -6.05
N VAL A 175 -7.87 5.95 -6.94
CA VAL A 175 -9.10 5.61 -7.70
C VAL A 175 -8.88 4.42 -8.63
N MET A 176 -7.76 4.34 -9.34
CA MET A 176 -7.46 3.18 -10.20
C MET A 176 -7.43 1.87 -9.42
N ARG A 177 -6.86 1.86 -8.22
CA ARG A 177 -6.78 0.68 -7.35
C ARG A 177 -8.15 0.28 -6.79
N ASN A 178 -8.91 1.25 -6.28
CA ASN A 178 -10.13 0.98 -5.50
C ASN A 178 -11.40 0.85 -6.36
N ALA A 179 -11.49 1.58 -7.48
CA ALA A 179 -12.72 1.64 -8.27
C ALA A 179 -13.21 0.30 -8.84
N PRO A 180 -12.34 -0.62 -9.34
CA PRO A 180 -12.82 -1.89 -9.92
C PRO A 180 -13.61 -2.78 -8.95
N GLY A 181 -13.31 -2.72 -7.65
CA GLY A 181 -13.97 -3.52 -6.61
C GLY A 181 -15.00 -2.77 -5.76
N ALA A 182 -15.17 -1.47 -5.98
CA ALA A 182 -16.02 -0.63 -5.13
C ALA A 182 -17.52 -0.97 -5.29
N SER A 183 -18.23 -1.10 -4.17
CA SER A 183 -19.68 -1.31 -4.14
C SER A 183 -20.47 -0.01 -4.36
N ILE A 184 -21.61 -0.09 -5.06
CA ILE A 184 -22.48 1.06 -5.32
C ILE A 184 -23.56 1.15 -4.23
N LEU A 185 -23.60 2.27 -3.51
CA LEU A 185 -24.69 2.63 -2.60
C LEU A 185 -25.61 3.66 -3.27
N ARG A 186 -26.93 3.42 -3.21
CA ARG A 186 -27.94 4.38 -3.68
C ARG A 186 -28.52 5.11 -2.47
N GLY A 187 -28.33 6.43 -2.42
CA GLY A 187 -29.04 7.29 -1.47
C GLY A 187 -30.49 7.49 -1.92
N GLU A 188 -31.41 7.49 -0.95
CA GLU A 188 -32.85 7.76 -1.13
C GLU A 188 -33.16 9.26 -1.26
#